data_AF-A0A1F8Q630-F1
#
_entry.id   AF-A0A1F8Q630-F1
#
_cell.length_a   1.000
_cell.length_b   1.000
_cell.length_c   1.000
_cell.angle_alpha   90.00
_cell.angle_beta   90.00
_cell.angle_gamma   90.00
#
_symmetry.space_group_name_H-M   'P 1'
#
loop_
_entity.id
_entity.type
_entity.pdbx_description
1 polymer ?
#
loop_
_entity_poly.entity_id
_entity_poly.type
_entity_poly.pdbx_seq_one_letter_code
_entity_poly.pdbx_strand_id
1 'polypeptide(L)'
;MKLINNKKGMYITIIIIGAALIIAGALLNIFKGEELKSLSGVCIGLGAVLVSLFSGKLYVYRIGLKHPEIQRKKDIEVNDERNTIIRDKAGAKANNIFVWLIFAAVMVFILFDAELYISLVLAVLIVINSVLSSVYYYYYNKRL
;
A
#
# COMPACT_ATOMS: atom_id res chain seq x y z
N MET A 1 -8.14 14.56 24.72
CA MET A 1 -9.29 13.94 24.02
C MET A 1 -9.50 14.42 22.57
N LYS A 2 -9.33 15.71 22.24
CA LYS A 2 -9.45 16.25 20.85
C LYS A 2 -8.53 15.60 19.80
N LEU A 3 -7.28 15.26 20.16
CA LEU A 3 -6.30 14.66 19.23
C LEU A 3 -6.67 13.24 18.77
N ILE A 4 -7.34 12.47 19.63
CA ILE A 4 -7.75 11.08 19.34
C ILE A 4 -8.93 11.08 18.35
N ASN A 5 -9.90 11.99 18.55
CA ASN A 5 -11.06 12.11 17.68
C ASN A 5 -10.70 12.64 16.27
N ASN A 6 -9.63 13.44 16.16
CA ASN A 6 -9.15 13.97 14.88
C ASN A 6 -8.63 12.86 13.95
N LYS A 7 -7.96 11.83 14.50
CA LYS A 7 -7.47 10.68 13.69
C LYS A 7 -8.60 9.88 13.07
N LYS A 8 -9.69 9.64 13.83
CA LYS A 8 -10.89 8.98 13.32
C LYS A 8 -11.53 9.78 12.19
N GLY A 9 -11.71 11.09 12.40
CA GLY A 9 -12.25 12.00 11.39
C GLY A 9 -11.43 11.95 10.11
N MET A 10 -10.12 12.11 10.20
CA MET A 10 -9.20 12.04 9.06
C MET A 10 -9.30 10.72 8.30
N TYR A 11 -9.34 9.56 8.98
CA TYR A 11 -9.48 8.26 8.30
C TYR A 11 -10.81 8.15 7.54
N ILE A 12 -11.90 8.61 8.15
CA ILE A 12 -13.22 8.60 7.50
C ILE A 12 -13.25 9.55 6.31
N THR A 13 -12.69 10.76 6.43
CA THR A 13 -12.61 11.73 5.33
C THR A 13 -11.84 11.14 4.15
N ILE A 14 -10.72 10.47 4.39
CA ILE A 14 -9.92 9.87 3.31
C ILE A 14 -10.64 8.68 2.67
N ILE A 15 -11.38 7.88 3.44
CA ILE A 15 -12.23 6.81 2.88
C ILE A 15 -13.32 7.40 1.99
N ILE A 16 -13.98 8.49 2.40
CA ILE A 16 -15.00 9.16 1.58
C ILE A 16 -14.39 9.70 0.29
N ILE A 17 -13.21 10.32 0.36
CA ILE A 17 -12.50 10.79 -0.84
C ILE A 17 -12.16 9.61 -1.77
N GLY A 18 -11.64 8.50 -1.23
CA GLY A 18 -11.34 7.30 -2.01
C GLY A 18 -12.58 6.69 -2.66
N ALA A 19 -13.71 6.63 -1.95
CA ALA A 19 -14.99 6.17 -2.49
C ALA A 19 -15.52 7.11 -3.59
N ALA A 20 -15.40 8.43 -3.39
CA ALA A 20 -15.77 9.41 -4.40
C ALA A 20 -14.91 9.28 -5.66
N LEU A 21 -13.61 9.00 -5.54
CA LEU A 21 -12.72 8.74 -6.67
C LEU A 21 -13.10 7.47 -7.45
N ILE A 22 -13.49 6.40 -6.76
CA ILE A 22 -13.99 5.17 -7.41
C ILE A 22 -15.27 5.46 -8.18
N ILE A 23 -16.23 6.15 -7.56
CA ILE A 23 -17.50 6.50 -8.20
C ILE A 23 -17.25 7.41 -9.40
N ALA A 24 -16.44 8.46 -9.24
CA ALA A 24 -16.08 9.37 -10.33
C ALA A 24 -15.39 8.62 -11.48
N GLY A 25 -14.45 7.73 -11.17
CA GLY A 25 -13.80 6.88 -12.18
C GLY A 25 -14.79 5.98 -12.91
N ALA A 26 -15.72 5.33 -12.19
CA ALA A 26 -16.75 4.49 -12.79
C ALA A 26 -17.71 5.28 -13.70
N LEU A 27 -18.15 6.47 -13.26
CA LEU A 27 -18.99 7.35 -14.06
C LEU A 27 -18.26 7.87 -15.31
N LEU A 28 -16.98 8.22 -15.20
CA LEU A 28 -16.16 8.62 -16.35
C LEU A 28 -16.07 7.50 -17.40
N ASN A 29 -15.95 6.24 -16.96
CA ASN A 29 -15.95 5.09 -17.86
C ASN A 29 -17.28 4.94 -18.61
N ILE A 30 -18.41 5.13 -17.90
CA ILE A 30 -19.76 4.96 -18.45
C ILE A 30 -20.11 6.09 -19.44
N PHE A 31 -19.78 7.34 -19.12
CA PHE A 31 -20.24 8.50 -19.91
C PHE A 31 -19.31 8.92 -21.05
N LYS A 32 -17.99 8.70 -20.92
CA LYS A 32 -17.00 9.25 -21.87
C LYS A 32 -16.20 8.18 -22.64
N GLY A 33 -16.46 6.89 -22.38
CA GLY A 33 -15.91 5.79 -23.19
C GLY A 33 -14.38 5.74 -23.26
N GLU A 34 -13.85 5.36 -24.44
CA GLU A 34 -12.42 5.10 -24.66
C GLU A 34 -11.50 6.31 -24.46
N GLU A 35 -11.97 7.54 -24.70
CA GLU A 35 -11.13 8.75 -24.63
C GLU A 35 -10.57 9.02 -23.22
N LEU A 36 -11.29 8.62 -22.16
CA LEU A 36 -10.87 8.80 -20.77
C LEU A 36 -10.70 7.48 -20.00
N LYS A 37 -10.57 6.36 -20.70
CA LYS A 37 -10.45 5.04 -20.09
C LYS A 37 -9.24 4.92 -19.16
N SER A 38 -8.07 5.46 -19.56
CA SER A 38 -6.87 5.48 -18.71
C SER A 38 -7.07 6.33 -17.45
N LEU A 39 -7.70 7.51 -17.56
CA LEU A 39 -7.98 8.37 -16.40
C LEU A 39 -8.98 7.72 -15.44
N SER A 40 -10.01 7.09 -15.98
CA SER A 40 -10.97 6.30 -15.20
C SER A 40 -10.27 5.18 -14.41
N GLY A 41 -9.40 4.42 -15.08
CA GLY A 41 -8.63 3.34 -14.45
C GLY A 41 -7.74 3.84 -13.30
N VAL A 42 -7.05 4.97 -13.49
CA VAL A 42 -6.23 5.59 -12.43
C VAL A 42 -7.08 6.04 -11.25
N CYS A 43 -8.22 6.70 -11.49
CA CYS A 43 -9.13 7.14 -10.43
C CYS A 43 -9.67 5.96 -9.61
N ILE A 44 -10.07 4.87 -10.28
CA ILE A 44 -10.54 3.65 -9.61
C ILE A 44 -9.42 3.01 -8.80
N GLY A 45 -8.23 2.86 -9.40
CA GLY A 45 -7.07 2.25 -8.74
C GLY A 45 -6.63 3.01 -7.49
N LEU A 46 -6.45 4.33 -7.60
CA LEU A 46 -6.08 5.18 -6.46
C LEU A 46 -7.17 5.19 -5.39
N GLY A 47 -8.44 5.31 -5.80
CA GLY A 47 -9.55 5.29 -4.87
C GLY A 47 -9.64 3.97 -4.09
N ALA A 48 -9.44 2.83 -4.76
CA ALA A 48 -9.42 1.51 -4.13
C ALA A 48 -8.29 1.40 -3.10
N VAL A 49 -7.07 1.83 -3.43
CA VAL A 49 -5.93 1.83 -2.50
C VAL A 49 -6.24 2.67 -1.25
N LEU A 50 -6.79 3.87 -1.43
CA LEU A 50 -7.17 4.74 -0.31
C LEU A 50 -8.25 4.10 0.58
N VAL A 51 -9.32 3.57 -0.01
CA VAL A 51 -10.39 2.93 0.77
C VAL A 51 -9.86 1.73 1.55
N SER A 52 -9.10 0.83 0.93
CA SER A 52 -8.59 -0.37 1.58
C SER A 52 -7.62 -0.06 2.72
N LEU A 53 -6.62 0.81 2.49
CA LEU A 53 -5.61 1.14 3.50
C LEU A 53 -6.22 1.85 4.72
N PHE A 54 -7.10 2.82 4.49
CA PHE A 54 -7.67 3.62 5.57
C PHE A 54 -8.79 2.89 6.31
N SER A 55 -9.51 1.99 5.65
CA SER A 55 -10.46 1.07 6.32
C SER A 55 -9.73 0.15 7.32
N GLY A 56 -8.58 -0.41 6.93
CA GLY A 56 -7.73 -1.18 7.84
C GLY A 56 -7.26 -0.36 9.05
N LYS A 57 -6.82 0.89 8.82
CA LYS A 57 -6.43 1.80 9.92
C LYS A 57 -7.59 2.14 10.84
N LEU A 58 -8.78 2.37 10.29
CA LEU A 58 -9.98 2.65 11.07
C LEU A 58 -10.41 1.43 11.90
N TYR A 59 -10.28 0.22 11.35
CA TYR A 59 -10.55 -1.02 12.05
C TYR A 59 -9.61 -1.21 13.26
N VAL A 60 -8.30 -1.10 13.04
CA VAL A 60 -7.29 -1.17 14.11
C VAL A 60 -7.54 -0.10 15.18
N TYR A 61 -7.88 1.13 14.77
CA TYR A 61 -8.22 2.20 15.68
C TYR A 61 -9.46 1.88 16.55
N ARG A 62 -10.52 1.28 15.97
CA ARG A 62 -11.71 0.87 16.73
C ARG A 62 -11.39 -0.26 17.71
N ILE A 63 -10.57 -1.22 17.34
CA ILE A 63 -10.12 -2.28 18.27
C ILE A 63 -9.35 -1.66 19.43
N GLY A 64 -8.40 -0.76 19.16
CA GLY A 64 -7.62 -0.11 20.21
C GLY A 64 -8.46 0.70 21.20
N LEU A 65 -9.60 1.26 20.76
CA LEU A 65 -10.54 1.94 21.65
C LEU A 65 -11.39 0.97 22.49
N LYS A 66 -11.80 -0.17 21.91
CA LYS A 66 -12.60 -1.19 22.63
C LYS A 66 -11.77 -1.98 23.64
N HIS A 67 -10.49 -2.18 23.33
CA HIS A 67 -9.57 -3.03 24.07
C HIS A 67 -8.27 -2.26 24.39
N PRO A 68 -8.31 -1.32 25.36
CA PRO A 68 -7.15 -0.52 25.74
C PRO A 68 -5.97 -1.38 26.23
N GLU A 69 -6.23 -2.57 26.78
CA GLU A 69 -5.24 -3.57 27.16
C GLU A 69 -4.44 -4.10 25.96
N ILE A 70 -5.11 -4.34 24.83
CA ILE A 70 -4.47 -4.78 23.58
C ILE A 70 -3.62 -3.63 23.02
N GLN A 71 -4.15 -2.40 23.07
CA GLN A 71 -3.41 -1.23 22.58
C GLN A 71 -2.14 -0.98 23.41
N ARG A 72 -2.23 -1.06 24.75
CA ARG A 72 -1.07 -0.88 25.63
C ARG A 72 -0.02 -1.96 25.43
N LYS A 73 -0.42 -3.22 25.26
CA LYS A 73 0.51 -4.31 24.93
C LYS A 73 1.20 -4.08 23.59
N LYS A 74 0.44 -3.68 22.57
CA LYS A 74 0.97 -3.35 21.25
C LYS A 74 1.98 -2.21 21.31
N ASP A 75 1.74 -1.18 22.11
CA ASP A 75 2.68 -0.05 22.25
C ASP A 75 4.00 -0.49 22.91
N ILE A 76 3.95 -1.43 23.86
CA ILE A 76 5.16 -2.02 24.45
C ILE A 76 5.89 -2.88 23.41
N GLU A 77 5.16 -3.75 22.70
CA GLU A 77 5.70 -4.66 21.69
C GLU A 77 6.31 -3.92 20.49
N VAL A 78 5.76 -2.77 20.09
CA VAL A 78 6.28 -1.97 18.97
C VAL A 78 7.62 -1.31 19.30
N ASN A 79 7.87 -1.04 20.58
CA ASN A 79 9.09 -0.39 21.05
C ASN A 79 10.15 -1.40 21.55
N ASP A 80 9.83 -2.69 21.57
CA ASP A 80 10.78 -3.75 21.91
C ASP A 80 11.77 -3.97 20.73
N GLU A 81 13.06 -3.96 21.04
CA GLU A 81 14.15 -4.19 20.08
C GLU A 81 14.00 -5.54 19.39
N ARG A 82 13.64 -6.59 20.14
CA ARG A 82 13.50 -7.95 19.58
C ARG A 82 12.39 -8.00 18.54
N ASN A 83 11.25 -7.39 18.83
CA ASN A 83 10.13 -7.34 17.90
C ASN A 83 10.44 -6.47 16.67
N THR A 84 11.25 -5.43 16.83
CA THR A 84 11.73 -4.62 15.71
C THR A 84 12.58 -5.47 14.77
N ILE A 85 13.55 -6.24 15.29
CA ILE A 85 14.37 -7.16 14.49
C ILE A 85 13.51 -8.21 13.78
N ILE A 86 12.54 -8.80 14.47
CA ILE A 86 11.62 -9.79 13.87
C ILE A 86 10.82 -9.16 12.72
N ARG A 87 10.27 -7.97 12.94
CA ARG A 87 9.48 -7.25 11.94
C ARG A 87 10.31 -6.90 10.72
N ASP A 88 11.53 -6.41 10.91
CA ASP A 88 12.41 -6.03 9.82
C ASP A 88 12.84 -7.27 9.01
N LYS A 89 13.15 -8.38 9.68
CA LYS A 89 13.47 -9.66 9.03
C LYS A 89 12.27 -10.24 8.28
N ALA A 90 11.07 -10.15 8.86
CA ALA A 90 9.84 -10.58 8.19
C ALA A 90 9.54 -9.72 6.96
N GLY A 91 9.69 -8.39 7.08
CA GLY A 91 9.53 -7.44 5.99
C GLY A 91 10.52 -7.69 4.84
N ALA A 92 11.80 -7.91 5.15
CA ALA A 92 12.82 -8.24 4.16
C ALA A 92 12.53 -9.55 3.42
N LYS A 93 12.13 -10.61 4.15
CA LYS A 93 11.73 -11.89 3.52
C LYS A 93 10.48 -11.74 2.66
N ALA A 94 9.47 -11.01 3.14
CA ALA A 94 8.27 -10.75 2.37
C ALA A 94 8.60 -9.97 1.08
N ASN A 95 9.43 -8.93 1.16
CA ASN A 95 9.89 -8.17 0.00
C ASN A 95 10.57 -9.06 -1.04
N ASN A 96 11.47 -9.96 -0.63
CA ASN A 96 12.13 -10.88 -1.55
C ASN A 96 11.13 -11.76 -2.30
N ILE A 97 10.11 -12.28 -1.62
CA ILE A 97 9.04 -13.06 -2.26
C ILE A 97 8.22 -12.17 -3.21
N PHE A 98 7.87 -10.95 -2.80
CA PHE A 98 7.11 -10.01 -3.62
C PHE A 98 7.82 -9.64 -4.93
N VAL A 99 9.15 -9.47 -4.93
CA VAL A 99 9.91 -9.23 -6.15
C VAL A 99 9.75 -10.37 -7.15
N TRP A 100 9.85 -11.63 -6.68
CA TRP A 100 9.62 -12.80 -7.54
C TRP A 100 8.18 -12.90 -8.04
N LEU A 101 7.20 -12.53 -7.22
CA LEU A 101 5.80 -12.47 -7.64
C LEU A 101 5.57 -11.41 -8.72
N ILE A 102 6.17 -10.21 -8.58
CA ILE A 102 6.08 -9.16 -9.61
C ILE A 102 6.77 -9.63 -10.89
N PHE A 103 7.93 -10.27 -10.79
CA PHE A 103 8.61 -10.84 -11.96
C PHE A 103 7.75 -11.89 -12.67
N ALA A 104 7.12 -12.81 -11.92
CA ALA A 104 6.19 -13.77 -12.49
C ALA A 104 4.99 -13.09 -13.17
N ALA A 105 4.45 -12.01 -12.57
CA ALA A 105 3.37 -11.22 -13.18
C ALA A 105 3.79 -10.56 -14.51
N VAL A 106 5.02 -10.04 -14.59
CA VAL A 106 5.59 -9.51 -15.85
C VAL A 106 5.64 -10.61 -16.92
N MET A 107 6.12 -11.80 -16.57
CA MET A 107 6.19 -12.92 -17.52
C MET A 107 4.80 -13.31 -18.02
N VAL A 108 3.81 -13.37 -17.13
CA VAL A 108 2.41 -13.62 -17.51
C VAL A 108 1.91 -12.53 -18.46
N PHE A 109 2.11 -11.25 -18.14
CA PHE A 109 1.66 -10.16 -19.01
C PHE A 109 2.30 -10.18 -20.40
N ILE A 110 3.58 -10.53 -20.50
CA ILE A 110 4.25 -10.72 -21.80
C ILE A 110 3.65 -11.92 -22.55
N LEU A 111 3.37 -13.04 -21.88
CA LEU A 111 2.78 -14.23 -22.50
C LEU A 111 1.35 -14.00 -23.02
N PHE A 112 0.58 -13.14 -22.36
CA PHE A 112 -0.79 -12.79 -22.76
C PHE A 112 -0.86 -11.59 -23.71
N ASP A 113 0.27 -11.18 -24.29
CA ASP A 113 0.37 -10.04 -25.22
C ASP A 113 -0.26 -8.76 -24.65
N ALA A 114 -0.08 -8.53 -23.35
CA ALA A 114 -0.53 -7.31 -22.70
C ALA A 114 0.26 -6.10 -23.21
N GLU A 115 -0.37 -4.93 -23.16
CA GLU A 115 0.23 -3.70 -23.66
C GLU A 115 1.61 -3.45 -23.02
N LEU A 116 2.63 -3.20 -23.86
CA LEU A 116 4.04 -3.15 -23.47
C LEU A 116 4.32 -2.24 -22.26
N TYR A 117 3.60 -1.12 -22.15
CA TYR A 117 3.80 -0.18 -21.06
C TYR A 117 3.45 -0.79 -19.68
N ILE A 118 2.54 -1.77 -19.61
CA ILE A 118 2.17 -2.44 -18.35
C ILE A 118 3.38 -3.24 -17.83
N SER A 119 3.98 -4.04 -18.70
CA SER A 119 5.18 -4.84 -18.39
C SER A 119 6.37 -3.95 -18.05
N LEU A 120 6.54 -2.82 -18.75
CA LEU A 120 7.59 -1.84 -18.47
C LEU A 120 7.43 -1.19 -17.10
N VAL A 121 6.22 -0.78 -16.72
CA VAL A 121 5.97 -0.18 -15.39
C VAL A 121 6.34 -1.16 -14.28
N LEU A 122 5.94 -2.43 -14.39
CA LEU A 122 6.30 -3.45 -13.40
C LEU A 122 7.81 -3.73 -13.36
N ALA A 123 8.48 -3.76 -14.52
CA ALA A 123 9.94 -3.92 -14.58
C ALA A 123 10.66 -2.74 -13.91
N VAL A 124 10.21 -1.51 -14.14
CA VAL A 124 10.74 -0.31 -13.48
C VAL A 124 10.55 -0.39 -11.95
N LEU A 125 9.41 -0.88 -11.46
CA LEU A 125 9.19 -1.08 -10.02
C LEU A 125 10.18 -2.08 -9.41
N ILE A 126 10.51 -3.17 -10.12
CA ILE A 126 11.55 -4.10 -9.68
C ILE A 126 12.90 -3.39 -9.59
N VAL A 127 13.29 -2.64 -10.63
CA VAL A 127 14.57 -1.90 -10.65
C VAL A 127 14.65 -0.90 -9.50
N ILE A 128 13.60 -0.11 -9.27
CA ILE A 128 13.53 0.84 -8.15
C ILE A 128 13.67 0.10 -6.81
N ASN A 129 12.98 -1.03 -6.64
CA ASN A 129 13.08 -1.82 -5.42
C ASN A 129 14.49 -2.36 -5.19
N SER A 130 15.16 -2.83 -6.24
CA SER A 130 16.55 -3.28 -6.20
C SER A 130 17.51 -2.16 -5.81
N VAL A 131 17.38 -0.97 -6.43
CA VAL A 131 18.20 0.20 -6.11
C VAL A 131 17.99 0.63 -4.65
N LEU A 132 16.75 0.75 -4.19
CA LEU A 132 16.44 1.08 -2.80
C LEU A 132 17.02 0.05 -1.84
N SER A 133 16.87 -1.25 -2.15
CA SER A 133 17.42 -2.33 -1.32
C SER A 133 18.94 -2.23 -1.20
N SER A 134 19.64 -1.94 -2.30
CA SER A 134 21.10 -1.74 -2.30
C SER A 134 21.52 -0.48 -1.53
N VAL A 135 20.81 0.64 -1.70
CA VAL A 135 21.08 1.89 -0.96
C VAL A 135 20.90 1.68 0.54
N TYR A 136 19.79 1.07 0.95
CA TYR A 136 19.56 0.78 2.37
C TYR A 136 20.56 -0.22 2.92
N TYR A 137 20.91 -1.26 2.16
CA TYR A 137 21.94 -2.21 2.57
C TYR A 137 23.27 -1.51 2.84
N TYR A 138 23.74 -0.66 1.92
CA TYR A 138 24.96 0.12 2.10
C TYR A 138 24.88 1.09 3.29
N TYR A 139 23.75 1.79 3.44
CA TYR A 139 23.52 2.73 4.53
C TYR A 139 23.59 2.04 5.91
N TYR A 140 22.93 0.90 6.06
CA TYR A 140 22.92 0.15 7.32
C TYR A 140 24.25 -0.55 7.59
N ASN A 141 24.92 -1.10 6.56
CA ASN A 141 26.24 -1.72 6.70
C ASN A 141 27.33 -0.73 7.15
N LYS A 142 27.13 0.59 6.96
CA LYS A 142 28.06 1.62 7.44
C LYS A 142 27.75 2.08 8.88
N ARG A 143 26.52 1.87 9.36
CA ARG A 143 26.04 2.41 10.65
C ARG A 143 25.91 1.35 11.74
N LEU A 144 25.76 0.08 11.36
CA LEU A 144 25.77 -1.09 12.24
C LEU A 144 27.13 -1.76 12.15
#